data_AF-A0A4R9GS65-F1
#
_entry.id   AF-A0A4R9GS65-F1
#
_cell.length_a   1.000
_cell.length_b   1.000
_cell.length_c   1.000
_cell.angle_alpha   90.00
_cell.angle_beta   90.00
_cell.angle_gamma   90.00
#
_symmetry.space_group_name_H-M   'P 1'
#
loop_
_entity.id
_entity.type
_entity.pdbx_description
1 polymer ?
#
loop_
_entity_poly.entity_id
_entity_poly.type
_entity_poly.pdbx_seq_one_letter_code
_entity_poly.pdbx_strand_id
1 'polypeptide(L)'
;MDLSRLPKGSWNGTFRNHVLLLENFLSPLSSKPEGEICVYLAGLVARRLDETYSNACLSFILEDPSEIDGIVRSHQPYIGQNAPIVTISKINAEFLSFALAVKGDQAWRSLEILAPKKLFSLASVFSYRCGNAALGNIFGIFSTELDLLLNILGAYLRYIEENPDRFPPATLSENVSERFSEEINERNEYKERNPGAEESVPYDAQVEPSRILGGWNLPN
;
A
#
# COMPACT_ATOMS: atom_id res chain seq x y z
N MET A 1 13.58 9.30 13.44
CA MET A 1 13.56 7.86 13.17
C MET A 1 14.75 7.53 12.28
N ASP A 2 15.55 6.56 12.69
CA ASP A 2 16.69 6.03 11.94
C ASP A 2 16.23 4.83 11.10
N LEU A 3 16.05 5.07 9.80
CA LEU A 3 15.59 4.06 8.85
C LEU A 3 16.58 2.89 8.67
N SER A 4 17.85 3.07 9.05
CA SER A 4 18.86 2.00 8.94
C SER A 4 18.63 0.86 9.93
N ARG A 5 17.87 1.13 11.01
CA ARG A 5 17.52 0.16 12.05
C ARG A 5 16.26 -0.65 11.72
N LEU A 6 15.54 -0.29 10.67
CA LEU A 6 14.34 -0.99 10.25
C LEU A 6 14.71 -2.28 9.50
N PRO A 7 13.94 -3.37 9.65
CA PRO A 7 14.24 -4.65 9.01
C PRO A 7 14.08 -4.54 7.49
N LYS A 8 15.21 -4.47 6.78
CA LYS A 8 15.28 -4.47 5.31
C LYS A 8 15.22 -5.89 4.76
N GLY A 9 14.70 -6.03 3.54
CA GLY A 9 14.67 -7.28 2.80
C GLY A 9 13.71 -7.23 1.62
N SER A 10 13.64 -8.30 0.83
CA SER A 10 12.64 -8.41 -0.23
C SER A 10 11.24 -8.34 0.36
N TRP A 11 10.35 -7.54 -0.20
CA TRP A 11 9.01 -7.32 0.36
C TRP A 11 8.22 -8.63 0.49
N ASN A 12 8.36 -9.54 -0.49
CA ASN A 12 7.75 -10.88 -0.44
C ASN A 12 8.22 -11.70 0.76
N GLY A 13 9.51 -11.60 1.11
CA GLY A 13 10.12 -12.32 2.23
C GLY A 13 9.83 -11.69 3.60
N THR A 14 9.64 -10.37 3.66
CA THR A 14 9.39 -9.65 4.91
C THR A 14 7.90 -9.44 5.21
N PHE A 15 7.04 -9.53 4.20
CA PHE A 15 5.60 -9.28 4.31
C PHE A 15 4.93 -10.09 5.42
N ARG A 16 5.13 -11.42 5.43
CA ARG A 16 4.53 -12.29 6.45
C ARG A 16 4.94 -11.89 7.87
N ASN A 17 6.21 -11.51 8.04
CA ASN A 17 6.74 -11.08 9.33
C ASN A 17 6.12 -9.75 9.77
N HIS A 18 5.91 -8.82 8.83
CA HIS A 18 5.24 -7.55 9.11
C HIS A 18 3.76 -7.74 9.47
N VAL A 19 3.03 -8.65 8.82
CA VAL A 19 1.64 -8.97 9.19
C VAL A 19 1.57 -9.43 10.65
N LEU A 20 2.42 -10.39 11.03
CA LEU A 20 2.47 -10.92 12.39
C LEU A 20 2.87 -9.87 13.43
N LEU A 21 3.91 -9.09 13.14
CA LEU A 21 4.37 -8.05 14.06
C LEU A 21 3.36 -6.92 14.22
N LEU A 22 2.71 -6.51 13.14
CA LEU A 22 1.68 -5.49 13.19
C LEU A 22 0.48 -5.98 14.00
N GLU A 23 0.08 -7.23 13.86
CA GLU A 23 -0.99 -7.80 14.68
C GLU A 23 -0.62 -7.84 16.16
N ASN A 24 0.56 -8.32 16.52
CA ASN A 24 1.04 -8.32 17.90
C ASN A 24 1.09 -6.90 18.48
N PHE A 25 1.47 -5.91 17.65
CA PHE A 25 1.48 -4.50 18.01
C PHE A 25 0.07 -3.92 18.23
N LEU A 26 -0.91 -4.32 17.40
CA LEU A 26 -2.30 -3.84 17.47
C LEU A 26 -3.15 -4.59 18.50
N SER A 27 -2.76 -5.80 18.90
CA SER A 27 -3.49 -6.64 19.87
C SER A 27 -3.93 -5.93 21.16
N PRO A 28 -3.09 -5.09 21.81
CA PRO A 28 -3.52 -4.36 23.01
C PRO A 28 -4.44 -3.15 22.74
N LEU A 29 -4.67 -2.76 21.47
CA LEU A 29 -5.49 -1.60 21.13
C LEU A 29 -6.97 -1.97 21.07
N SER A 30 -7.81 -1.19 21.75
CA SER A 30 -9.28 -1.38 21.77
C SER A 30 -9.93 -1.10 20.42
N SER A 31 -9.42 -0.15 19.65
CA SER A 31 -9.80 0.13 18.27
C SER A 31 -8.65 -0.22 17.33
N LYS A 32 -8.85 -1.24 16.50
CA LYS A 32 -7.90 -1.68 15.48
C LYS A 32 -8.53 -1.64 14.09
N PRO A 33 -7.77 -1.35 13.03
CA PRO A 33 -8.27 -1.46 11.67
C PRO A 33 -8.74 -2.89 11.36
N GLU A 34 -9.61 -3.01 10.36
CA GLU A 34 -10.05 -4.31 9.83
C GLU A 34 -8.87 -5.15 9.29
N GLY A 35 -9.08 -6.45 9.12
CA GLY A 35 -8.04 -7.40 8.71
C GLY A 35 -7.35 -7.00 7.41
N GLU A 36 -8.14 -6.72 6.38
CA GLU A 36 -7.64 -6.29 5.06
C GLU A 36 -6.78 -5.01 5.12
N ILE A 37 -7.16 -4.05 5.99
CA ILE A 37 -6.41 -2.80 6.19
C ILE A 37 -5.09 -3.06 6.90
N CYS A 38 -5.08 -3.94 7.91
CA CYS A 38 -3.85 -4.36 8.58
C CYS A 38 -2.90 -5.08 7.60
N VAL A 39 -3.43 -5.99 6.78
CA VAL A 39 -2.65 -6.69 5.74
C VAL A 39 -2.06 -5.69 4.75
N TYR A 40 -2.85 -4.72 4.31
CA TYR A 40 -2.37 -3.71 3.39
C TYR A 40 -1.29 -2.81 4.03
N LEU A 41 -1.46 -2.38 5.29
CA LEU A 41 -0.44 -1.64 6.04
C LEU A 41 0.88 -2.42 6.16
N ALA A 42 0.81 -3.71 6.51
CA ALA A 42 1.98 -4.58 6.56
C ALA A 42 2.67 -4.69 5.18
N GLY A 43 1.88 -4.82 4.12
CA GLY A 43 2.36 -4.80 2.74
C GLY A 43 3.03 -3.48 2.34
N LEU A 44 2.44 -2.35 2.73
CA LEU A 44 3.01 -1.02 2.50
C LEU A 44 4.39 -0.91 3.17
N VAL A 45 4.51 -1.30 4.44
CA VAL A 45 5.80 -1.28 5.15
C VAL A 45 6.83 -2.18 4.45
N ALA A 46 6.46 -3.43 4.16
CA ALA A 46 7.34 -4.39 3.51
C ALA A 46 7.86 -3.86 2.16
N ARG A 47 6.98 -3.27 1.34
CA ARG A 47 7.33 -2.66 0.05
C ARG A 47 8.24 -1.44 0.21
N ARG A 48 7.98 -0.61 1.22
CA ARG A 48 8.76 0.63 1.44
C ARG A 48 10.13 0.41 2.05
N LEU A 49 10.33 -0.70 2.74
CA LEU A 49 11.63 -1.14 3.26
C LEU A 49 12.42 -2.01 2.27
N ASP A 50 11.80 -2.43 1.16
CA ASP A 50 12.47 -3.09 0.05
C ASP A 50 13.06 -2.05 -0.92
N GLU A 51 14.39 -2.00 -0.99
CA GLU A 51 15.13 -1.10 -1.88
C GLU A 51 14.88 -1.42 -3.37
N THR A 52 14.76 -2.70 -3.73
CA THR A 52 14.53 -3.12 -5.11
C THR A 52 13.14 -2.68 -5.56
N TYR A 53 12.12 -2.92 -4.73
CA TYR A 53 10.77 -2.45 -5.01
C TYR A 53 10.71 -0.93 -5.08
N SER A 54 11.33 -0.25 -4.10
CA SER A 54 11.37 1.21 -4.05
C SER A 54 12.01 1.83 -5.29
N ASN A 55 13.10 1.24 -5.79
CA ASN A 55 13.79 1.68 -7.00
C ASN A 55 12.93 1.46 -8.26
N ALA A 56 12.25 0.32 -8.38
CA ALA A 56 11.35 0.05 -9.49
C ALA A 56 10.19 1.06 -9.56
N CYS A 57 9.70 1.52 -8.41
CA CYS A 57 8.61 2.49 -8.33
C CYS A 57 9.02 3.94 -8.64
N LEU A 58 10.31 4.28 -8.72
CA LEU A 58 10.76 5.67 -8.92
C LEU A 58 10.17 6.30 -10.19
N SER A 59 9.99 5.50 -11.25
CA SER A 59 9.39 5.97 -12.52
C SER A 59 7.92 6.39 -12.42
N PHE A 60 7.24 6.06 -11.31
CA PHE A 60 5.84 6.42 -11.07
C PHE A 60 5.67 7.54 -10.05
N ILE A 61 6.75 7.97 -9.39
CA ILE A 61 6.70 9.06 -8.41
C ILE A 61 6.60 10.38 -9.17
N LEU A 62 5.58 11.17 -8.83
CA LEU A 62 5.36 12.51 -9.38
C LEU A 62 6.26 13.51 -8.66
N GLU A 63 6.75 14.52 -9.39
CA GLU A 63 7.49 15.62 -8.77
C GLU A 63 6.55 16.51 -7.95
N ASP A 64 5.37 16.82 -8.51
CA ASP A 64 4.25 17.45 -7.82
C ASP A 64 3.01 16.52 -7.79
N PRO A 65 2.47 16.18 -6.61
CA PRO A 65 1.21 15.46 -6.50
C PRO A 65 0.03 16.06 -7.27
N SER A 66 0.07 17.36 -7.62
CA SER A 66 -0.96 18.02 -8.42
C SER A 66 -1.00 17.54 -9.88
N GLU A 67 0.10 17.00 -10.42
CA GLU A 67 0.20 16.47 -11.79
C GLU A 67 -0.83 15.37 -12.09
N ILE A 68 -1.29 14.67 -11.05
CA ILE A 68 -2.33 13.64 -11.18
C ILE A 68 -3.62 14.18 -11.81
N ASP A 69 -3.92 15.48 -11.63
CA ASP A 69 -5.11 16.09 -12.22
C ASP A 69 -5.00 16.15 -13.75
N GLY A 70 -3.80 16.39 -14.29
CA GLY A 70 -3.53 16.36 -15.72
C GLY A 70 -3.73 14.95 -16.29
N ILE A 71 -3.19 13.95 -15.60
CA ILE A 71 -3.34 12.53 -15.95
C ILE A 71 -4.83 12.16 -15.99
N VAL A 72 -5.58 12.47 -14.92
CA VAL A 72 -7.02 12.16 -14.82
C VAL A 72 -7.84 12.90 -15.89
N ARG A 73 -7.51 14.16 -16.22
CA ARG A 73 -8.24 14.94 -17.25
C ARG A 73 -8.00 14.41 -18.67
N SER A 74 -6.78 13.97 -18.96
CA SER A 74 -6.44 13.37 -20.25
C SER A 74 -6.97 11.95 -20.43
N HIS A 75 -7.40 11.32 -19.33
CA HIS A 75 -7.83 9.95 -19.30
C HIS A 75 -9.22 9.75 -19.90
N GLN A 76 -9.33 8.86 -20.87
CA GLN A 76 -10.62 8.44 -21.41
C GLN A 76 -11.08 7.14 -20.71
N PRO A 77 -12.25 7.15 -20.04
CA PRO A 77 -12.70 5.99 -19.28
C PRO A 77 -13.15 4.85 -20.21
N TYR A 78 -12.28 3.86 -20.39
CA TYR A 78 -12.58 2.57 -21.01
C TYR A 78 -12.06 1.42 -20.13
N ILE A 79 -12.63 0.23 -20.29
CA ILE A 79 -12.27 -0.96 -19.51
C ILE A 79 -10.76 -1.23 -19.65
N GLY A 80 -10.06 -1.34 -18.51
CA GLY A 80 -8.63 -1.65 -18.45
C GLY A 80 -7.68 -0.46 -18.52
N GLN A 81 -8.09 0.73 -18.99
CA GLN A 81 -7.22 1.91 -19.02
C GLN A 81 -7.14 2.66 -17.69
N ASN A 82 -7.94 2.31 -16.69
CA ASN A 82 -7.88 2.92 -15.36
C ASN A 82 -6.63 2.46 -14.55
N ALA A 83 -5.88 1.44 -15.00
CA ALA A 83 -4.66 0.89 -14.37
C ALA A 83 -3.65 1.96 -14.00
N PRO A 84 -3.23 2.80 -14.97
CA PRO A 84 -2.17 3.74 -14.71
C PRO A 84 -2.57 4.74 -13.63
N ILE A 85 -3.84 5.17 -13.59
CA ILE A 85 -4.32 6.07 -12.55
C ILE A 85 -4.30 5.38 -11.19
N VAL A 86 -4.78 4.13 -11.10
CA VAL A 86 -4.73 3.37 -9.84
C VAL A 86 -3.29 3.20 -9.38
N THR A 87 -2.40 2.75 -10.27
CA THR A 87 -1.00 2.48 -9.96
C THR A 87 -0.24 3.74 -9.55
N ILE A 88 -0.30 4.81 -10.35
CA ILE A 88 0.38 6.08 -10.05
C ILE A 88 -0.17 6.66 -8.74
N SER A 89 -1.49 6.71 -8.58
CA SER A 89 -2.10 7.28 -7.37
C SER A 89 -1.73 6.47 -6.13
N LYS A 90 -1.82 5.14 -6.19
CA LYS A 90 -1.42 4.22 -5.09
C LYS A 90 0.04 4.42 -4.71
N ILE A 91 0.97 4.38 -5.68
CA ILE A 91 2.41 4.45 -5.40
C ILE A 91 2.77 5.79 -4.75
N ASN A 92 2.24 6.90 -5.28
CA ASN A 92 2.49 8.22 -4.71
C ASN A 92 1.85 8.37 -3.32
N ALA A 93 0.62 7.86 -3.13
CA ALA A 93 -0.05 7.88 -1.84
C ALA A 93 0.72 7.09 -0.78
N GLU A 94 1.17 5.87 -1.10
CA GLU A 94 2.00 5.02 -0.23
C GLU A 94 3.32 5.72 0.12
N PHE A 95 4.00 6.30 -0.87
CA PHE A 95 5.27 7.00 -0.67
C PHE A 95 5.13 8.19 0.28
N LEU A 96 4.18 9.09 -0.01
CA LEU A 96 3.91 10.26 0.83
C LEU A 96 3.47 9.86 2.23
N SER A 97 2.60 8.86 2.36
CA SER A 97 2.12 8.37 3.65
C SER A 97 3.26 7.80 4.49
N PHE A 98 4.14 6.99 3.89
CA PHE A 98 5.30 6.46 4.57
C PHE A 98 6.27 7.57 5.01
N ALA A 99 6.55 8.53 4.12
CA ALA A 99 7.40 9.68 4.44
C ALA A 99 6.83 10.51 5.61
N LEU A 100 5.51 10.73 5.64
CA LEU A 100 4.82 11.40 6.73
C LEU A 100 4.91 10.63 8.05
N ALA A 101 4.74 9.32 8.02
CA ALA A 101 4.82 8.48 9.22
C ALA A 101 6.23 8.48 9.84
N VAL A 102 7.28 8.62 9.01
CA VAL A 102 8.69 8.65 9.46
C VAL A 102 9.09 10.01 10.04
N LYS A 103 8.56 11.12 9.48
CA LYS A 103 8.92 12.51 9.89
C LYS A 103 8.53 12.86 11.34
N GLY A 104 7.59 12.14 11.96
CA GLY A 104 7.12 12.39 13.33
C GLY A 104 6.10 13.54 13.46
N ASP A 105 5.67 13.86 14.68
CA ASP A 105 4.64 14.88 14.93
C ASP A 105 5.20 16.31 14.79
N GLN A 106 4.96 16.92 13.63
CA GLN A 106 5.15 18.35 13.41
C GLN A 106 3.83 19.01 12.97
N ALA A 107 3.66 20.28 13.32
CA ALA A 107 2.46 21.08 13.04
C ALA A 107 2.07 21.16 11.55
N TRP A 108 3.00 20.91 10.63
CA TRP A 108 2.80 20.94 9.17
C TRP A 108 2.11 19.68 8.61
N ARG A 109 2.00 18.61 9.41
CA ARG A 109 1.45 17.31 9.02
C ARG A 109 0.00 17.41 8.53
N SER A 110 -0.78 18.35 9.05
CA SER A 110 -2.19 18.55 8.68
C SER A 110 -2.40 19.08 7.26
N LEU A 111 -1.41 19.78 6.68
CA LEU A 111 -1.46 20.22 5.29
C LEU A 111 -0.85 19.18 4.35
N GLU A 112 0.29 18.59 4.74
CA GLU A 112 0.97 17.58 3.92
C GLU A 112 0.12 16.31 3.71
N ILE A 113 -0.79 16.00 4.65
CA ILE A 113 -1.68 14.82 4.54
C ILE A 113 -2.73 14.94 3.43
N LEU A 114 -3.05 16.14 2.94
CA LEU A 114 -4.10 16.32 1.93
C LEU A 114 -3.73 15.67 0.59
N ALA A 115 -2.45 15.69 0.24
CA ALA A 115 -1.95 15.07 -1.00
C ALA A 115 -2.17 13.54 -1.02
N PRO A 116 -1.69 12.75 -0.04
CA PRO A 116 -1.96 11.32 -0.02
C PRO A 116 -3.44 10.98 0.14
N LYS A 117 -4.24 11.77 0.87
CA LYS A 117 -5.71 11.56 0.92
C LYS A 117 -6.33 11.64 -0.47
N LYS A 118 -6.02 12.70 -1.23
CA LYS A 118 -6.51 12.86 -2.61
C LYS A 118 -6.11 11.68 -3.50
N LEU A 119 -4.85 11.26 -3.42
CA LEU A 119 -4.33 10.16 -4.23
C LEU A 119 -4.97 8.81 -3.87
N PHE A 120 -5.17 8.51 -2.58
CA PHE A 120 -5.94 7.33 -2.17
C PHE A 120 -7.40 7.39 -2.61
N SER A 121 -8.03 8.57 -2.56
CA SER A 121 -9.39 8.77 -3.09
C SER A 121 -9.47 8.44 -4.58
N LEU A 122 -8.52 8.92 -5.38
CA LEU A 122 -8.43 8.60 -6.80
C LEU A 122 -8.20 7.10 -7.03
N ALA A 123 -7.25 6.50 -6.32
CA ALA A 123 -6.99 5.06 -6.40
C ALA A 123 -8.26 4.26 -6.09
N SER A 124 -9.00 4.63 -5.04
CA SER A 124 -10.28 4.02 -4.66
C SER A 124 -11.32 4.08 -5.78
N VAL A 125 -11.61 5.29 -6.26
CA VAL A 125 -12.62 5.52 -7.31
C VAL A 125 -12.28 4.72 -8.57
N PHE A 126 -11.02 4.76 -8.99
CA PHE A 126 -10.60 4.07 -10.21
C PHE A 126 -10.50 2.55 -10.03
N SER A 127 -10.22 2.03 -8.82
CA SER A 127 -10.31 0.60 -8.51
C SER A 127 -11.75 0.09 -8.61
N TYR A 128 -12.74 0.82 -8.09
CA TYR A 128 -14.16 0.44 -8.30
C TYR A 128 -14.53 0.43 -9.78
N ARG A 129 -14.07 1.43 -10.55
CA ARG A 129 -14.31 1.49 -12.00
C ARG A 129 -13.62 0.37 -12.79
N CYS A 130 -12.56 -0.23 -12.23
CA CYS A 130 -11.95 -1.46 -12.75
C CYS A 130 -12.69 -2.75 -12.34
N GLY A 131 -13.74 -2.66 -11.53
CA GLY A 131 -14.42 -3.83 -10.96
C GLY A 131 -13.70 -4.44 -9.75
N ASN A 132 -12.70 -3.77 -9.16
CA ASN A 132 -12.01 -4.25 -7.97
C ASN A 132 -12.54 -3.55 -6.71
N ALA A 133 -13.65 -4.08 -6.19
CA ALA A 133 -14.34 -3.51 -5.03
C ALA A 133 -13.50 -3.58 -3.73
N ALA A 134 -12.77 -4.67 -3.50
CA ALA A 134 -11.93 -4.84 -2.32
C ALA A 134 -10.81 -3.79 -2.26
N LEU A 135 -10.05 -3.59 -3.36
CA LEU A 135 -9.05 -2.51 -3.41
C LEU A 135 -9.70 -1.13 -3.33
N GLY A 136 -10.87 -0.95 -3.94
CA GLY A 136 -11.67 0.26 -3.81
C GLY A 136 -11.95 0.61 -2.35
N ASN A 137 -12.42 -0.37 -1.55
CA ASN A 137 -12.70 -0.21 -0.12
C ASN A 137 -11.43 0.12 0.66
N ILE A 138 -10.34 -0.62 0.44
CA ILE A 138 -9.06 -0.42 1.14
C ILE A 138 -8.57 1.01 0.91
N PHE A 139 -8.48 1.45 -0.35
CA PHE A 139 -8.02 2.80 -0.67
C PHE A 139 -9.00 3.87 -0.18
N GLY A 140 -10.30 3.57 -0.15
CA GLY A 140 -11.33 4.46 0.41
C GLY A 140 -11.07 4.74 1.89
N ILE A 141 -10.82 3.69 2.68
CA ILE A 141 -10.47 3.79 4.10
C ILE A 141 -9.15 4.56 4.27
N PHE A 142 -8.14 4.27 3.45
CA PHE A 142 -6.89 5.02 3.46
C PHE A 142 -7.05 6.50 3.13
N SER A 143 -8.05 6.87 2.33
CA SER A 143 -8.37 8.27 2.05
C SER A 143 -9.07 8.96 3.23
N THR A 144 -10.05 8.31 3.86
CA THR A 144 -10.89 8.93 4.90
C THR A 144 -10.22 8.91 6.27
N GLU A 145 -9.56 7.81 6.62
CA GLU A 145 -8.98 7.54 7.95
C GLU A 145 -7.45 7.74 7.99
N LEU A 146 -6.88 8.49 7.02
CA LEU A 146 -5.42 8.56 6.87
C LEU A 146 -4.70 9.04 8.14
N ASP A 147 -5.26 10.00 8.89
CA ASP A 147 -4.64 10.50 10.13
C ASP A 147 -4.43 9.37 11.16
N LEU A 148 -5.47 8.56 11.38
CA LEU A 148 -5.42 7.41 12.26
C LEU A 148 -4.39 6.38 11.75
N LEU A 149 -4.44 6.07 10.46
CA LEU A 149 -3.53 5.09 9.85
C LEU A 149 -2.08 5.55 9.90
N LEU A 150 -1.79 6.84 9.72
CA LEU A 150 -0.45 7.38 9.86
C LEU A 150 0.04 7.36 11.31
N ASN A 151 -0.85 7.55 12.28
CA ASN A 151 -0.49 7.42 13.70
C ASN A 151 -0.16 5.97 14.06
N ILE A 152 -0.95 5.02 13.58
CA ILE A 152 -0.67 3.59 13.71
C ILE A 152 0.66 3.24 13.03
N LEU A 153 0.85 3.67 11.78
CA LEU A 153 2.06 3.41 11.01
C LEU A 153 3.30 3.99 11.68
N GLY A 154 3.26 5.25 12.11
CA GLY A 154 4.38 5.90 12.79
C GLY A 154 4.70 5.29 14.16
N ALA A 155 3.69 4.84 14.90
CA ALA A 155 3.89 4.12 16.16
C ALA A 155 4.47 2.71 15.93
N TYR A 156 3.97 2.01 14.92
CA TYR A 156 4.48 0.70 14.52
C TYR A 156 5.94 0.76 14.05
N LEU A 157 6.28 1.74 13.21
CA LEU A 157 7.65 1.95 12.72
C LEU A 157 8.63 2.26 13.87
N ARG A 158 8.20 3.03 14.88
CA ARG A 158 9.00 3.24 16.11
C ARG A 158 9.16 1.96 16.92
N TYR A 159 8.08 1.19 17.08
CA TYR A 159 8.12 -0.08 17.79
C TYR A 159 9.14 -1.06 17.19
N ILE A 160 9.20 -1.20 15.86
CA ILE A 160 10.19 -2.07 15.20
C ILE A 160 11.62 -1.51 15.25
N GLU A 161 11.79 -0.19 15.21
CA GLU A 161 13.10 0.47 15.37
C GLU A 161 13.69 0.21 16.77
N GLU A 162 12.84 0.27 17.79
CA GLU A 162 13.20 0.06 19.20
C GLU A 162 13.41 -1.41 19.55
N ASN A 163 12.79 -2.34 18.82
CA ASN A 163 12.81 -3.78 19.07
C ASN A 163 13.26 -4.59 17.83
N PRO A 164 14.48 -4.34 17.29
CA PRO A 164 14.94 -4.98 16.05
C PRO A 164 15.11 -6.50 16.18
N ASP A 165 15.36 -6.99 17.39
CA ASP A 165 15.48 -8.41 17.76
C ASP A 165 14.15 -9.18 17.62
N ARG A 166 13.01 -8.49 17.54
CA ARG A 166 11.70 -9.11 17.33
C ARG A 166 11.41 -9.46 15.86
N PHE A 167 12.33 -9.16 14.94
CA PHE A 167 12.20 -9.48 13.52
C PHE A 167 13.21 -10.55 13.09
N PRO A 168 12.79 -11.73 12.57
CA PRO A 168 11.41 -12.17 12.38
C PRO A 168 10.73 -12.57 13.72
N PRO A 169 9.39 -12.49 13.81
CA PRO A 169 8.66 -12.87 15.02
C PRO A 169 8.78 -14.37 15.31
N ALA A 170 9.00 -14.72 16.58
CA ALA A 170 9.30 -16.10 17.01
C ALA A 170 8.11 -17.08 16.94
N THR A 171 6.87 -16.58 16.81
CA THR A 171 5.65 -17.41 16.74
C THR A 171 4.58 -16.78 15.86
N LEU A 172 3.89 -17.61 15.07
CA LEU A 172 2.55 -17.29 14.58
C LEU A 172 1.61 -17.39 15.79
N SER A 173 0.94 -16.29 16.15
CA SER A 173 -0.16 -16.34 17.11
C SER A 173 -1.27 -17.25 16.54
N GLU A 174 -1.85 -18.16 17.33
CA GLU A 174 -2.95 -19.04 16.88
C GLU A 174 -4.15 -18.24 16.37
N ASN A 175 -4.41 -17.07 16.96
CA ASN A 175 -5.46 -16.13 16.54
C ASN A 175 -5.26 -15.56 15.11
N VAL A 176 -4.01 -15.53 14.61
CA VAL A 176 -3.67 -15.11 13.23
C VAL A 176 -4.29 -16.12 12.27
N SER A 177 -4.11 -17.41 12.55
CA SER A 177 -4.65 -18.46 11.70
C SER A 177 -6.17 -18.34 11.68
N GLU A 178 -6.82 -18.16 12.82
CA GLU A 178 -8.28 -18.07 12.88
C GLU A 178 -8.82 -16.83 12.16
N ARG A 179 -8.31 -15.61 12.42
CA ARG A 179 -8.79 -14.40 11.70
C ARG A 179 -8.58 -14.47 10.18
N PHE A 180 -7.43 -14.95 9.73
CA PHE A 180 -7.13 -15.05 8.30
C PHE A 180 -7.77 -16.27 7.62
N SER A 181 -8.15 -17.29 8.38
CA SER A 181 -8.90 -18.45 7.86
C SER A 181 -10.40 -18.19 7.84
N GLU A 182 -10.91 -17.35 8.74
CA GLU A 182 -12.32 -16.95 8.82
C GLU A 182 -12.70 -15.86 7.81
N GLU A 183 -11.75 -14.98 7.42
CA GLU A 183 -11.94 -14.08 6.27
C GLU A 183 -11.95 -14.88 4.97
N ILE A 184 -13.15 -15.25 4.50
CA ILE A 184 -13.39 -15.88 3.20
C ILE A 184 -12.85 -14.96 2.11
N ASN A 185 -11.61 -15.21 1.70
CA ASN A 185 -11.02 -14.58 0.54
C ASN A 185 -11.41 -15.42 -0.68
N GLU A 186 -12.44 -14.99 -1.41
CA GLU A 186 -12.91 -15.64 -2.65
C GLU A 186 -11.75 -15.95 -3.61
N ARG A 187 -10.68 -15.14 -3.60
CA ARG A 187 -9.47 -15.37 -4.38
C ARG A 187 -8.65 -16.57 -3.90
N ASN A 188 -8.54 -16.77 -2.59
CA ASN A 188 -7.85 -17.94 -2.02
C ASN A 188 -8.69 -19.20 -2.23
N GLU A 189 -10.00 -19.14 -2.00
CA GLU A 189 -10.91 -20.26 -2.30
C GLU A 189 -10.86 -20.66 -3.79
N TYR A 190 -10.81 -19.67 -4.69
CA TYR A 190 -10.67 -19.92 -6.13
C TYR A 190 -9.34 -20.60 -6.47
N LYS A 191 -8.23 -20.18 -5.85
CA LYS A 191 -6.90 -20.80 -6.03
C LYS A 191 -6.85 -22.24 -5.51
N GLU A 192 -7.44 -22.50 -4.35
CA GLU A 192 -7.51 -23.85 -3.78
C GLU A 192 -8.40 -24.78 -4.60
N ARG A 193 -9.49 -24.26 -5.18
CA ARG A 193 -10.37 -25.02 -6.09
C ARG A 193 -9.80 -25.19 -7.51
N ASN A 194 -8.82 -24.38 -7.91
CA ASN A 194 -8.21 -24.40 -9.26
C ASN A 194 -6.67 -24.40 -9.21
N PRO A 195 -6.03 -25.42 -8.63
CA PRO A 195 -4.57 -25.52 -8.60
C PRO A 195 -4.04 -25.66 -10.04
N GLY A 196 -3.22 -24.69 -10.47
CA GLY A 196 -2.62 -24.67 -11.81
C GLY A 196 -3.27 -23.74 -12.82
N ALA A 197 -4.30 -22.96 -12.44
CA ALA A 197 -4.72 -21.82 -13.26
C ALA A 197 -3.58 -20.78 -13.27
N GLU A 198 -2.96 -20.56 -14.44
CA GLU A 198 -1.99 -19.48 -14.62
C GLU A 198 -2.63 -18.17 -14.17
N GLU A 199 -1.99 -17.49 -13.21
CA GLU A 199 -2.40 -16.13 -12.87
C GLU A 199 -2.24 -15.29 -14.14
N SER A 200 -3.33 -14.67 -14.60
CA SER A 200 -3.17 -13.36 -15.19
C SER A 200 -2.50 -12.53 -14.10
N VAL A 201 -1.23 -12.19 -14.35
CA VAL A 201 -0.34 -11.42 -13.47
C VAL A 201 -1.15 -10.34 -12.73
N PRO A 202 -0.95 -10.09 -11.41
CA PRO A 202 -1.66 -9.02 -10.72
C PRO A 202 -1.64 -7.74 -11.58
N TYR A 203 -2.77 -7.06 -11.71
CA TYR A 203 -2.91 -5.92 -12.63
C TYR A 203 -1.76 -4.90 -12.51
N ASP A 204 -1.32 -4.65 -11.27
CA ASP A 204 -0.20 -3.83 -10.86
C ASP A 204 1.15 -4.22 -11.50
N ALA A 205 1.31 -5.49 -11.86
CA ALA A 205 2.50 -6.09 -12.49
C ALA A 205 2.33 -6.34 -14.00
N GLN A 206 1.15 -6.04 -14.58
CA GLN A 206 0.91 -6.10 -16.03
C GLN A 206 1.16 -4.78 -16.77
N VAL A 207 1.43 -3.70 -16.05
CA VAL A 207 1.58 -2.39 -16.67
C VAL A 207 3.04 -2.20 -17.11
N GLU A 208 3.30 -2.29 -18.42
CA GLU A 208 4.61 -1.94 -18.98
C GLU A 208 4.92 -0.47 -18.70
N PRO A 209 6.06 -0.13 -18.07
CA PRO A 209 6.46 1.25 -17.79
C PRO A 209 6.48 2.14 -19.05
N SER A 210 6.83 1.56 -20.21
CA SER A 210 6.86 2.23 -21.52
C SER A 210 5.47 2.67 -22.02
N ARG A 211 4.38 2.03 -21.57
CA ARG A 211 3.01 2.39 -21.94
C ARG A 211 2.37 3.43 -21.01
N ILE A 212 2.94 3.63 -19.82
CA ILE A 212 2.45 4.61 -18.84
C ILE A 212 2.83 6.05 -19.25
N LEU A 213 3.95 6.21 -19.96
CA LEU A 213 4.47 7.50 -20.44
C LEU A 213 4.51 7.61 -21.98
N GLY A 214 4.16 6.54 -22.70
CA GLY A 214 4.25 6.43 -24.15
C GLY A 214 3.19 7.23 -24.89
N GLY A 215 3.40 8.54 -25.01
CA GLY A 215 2.58 9.43 -25.82
C GLY A 215 2.97 10.92 -25.79
N TRP A 216 3.95 11.31 -24.98
CA TRP A 216 4.47 12.67 -24.96
C TRP A 216 5.58 12.81 -26.01
N ASN A 217 5.20 13.01 -27.27
CA ASN A 217 6.09 13.68 -28.21
C ASN A 217 6.26 15.12 -27.72
N LEU A 218 7.35 15.39 -26.99
CA LEU A 218 7.79 16.76 -26.76
C LEU A 218 8.12 17.38 -28.12
N PRO A 219 7.51 18.51 -28.51
CA PRO A 219 7.92 19.22 -29.71
C PRO A 219 9.34 19.75 -29.50
N ASN A 220 10.20 19.48 -30.48
CA ASN A 220 11.53 20.08 -30.63
C ASN A 220 11.46 21.61 -30.72
#